data_AF-A0A7C5PE21-F1
#
_entry.id   AF-A0A7C5PE21-F1
#
_cell.length_a   1.000
_cell.length_b   1.000
_cell.length_c   1.000
_cell.angle_alpha   90.00
_cell.angle_beta   90.00
_cell.angle_gamma   90.00
#
_symmetry.space_group_name_H-M   'P 1'
#
loop_
_entity.id
_entity.type
_entity.pdbx_description
1 polymer ?
#
loop_
_entity_poly.entity_id
_entity_poly.type
_entity_poly.pdbx_seq_one_letter_code
_entity_poly.pdbx_strand_id
1 'polypeptide(L)'
;MSSIEPTYDSRERALMLEVARRSIAHGLERGTPLRVDPAAFPEKLQARRACFVTLNRRGQLRGCIGHLEPVQTLIEDVAENAFA
;
A
#
# COMPACT_ATOMS: atom_id res chain seq x y z
N MET A 1 24.87 -12.93 2.93
CA MET A 1 23.61 -13.35 2.27
C MET A 1 23.06 -12.12 1.57
N SER A 2 23.22 -12.05 0.25
CA SER A 2 22.72 -10.93 -0.56
C SER A 2 21.21 -11.07 -0.64
N SER A 3 20.49 -10.35 0.22
CA SER A 3 19.04 -10.24 0.13
C SER A 3 18.74 -9.44 -1.13
N ILE A 4 18.34 -10.12 -2.21
CA ILE A 4 17.78 -9.50 -3.39
C ILE A 4 16.43 -8.92 -2.97
N GLU A 5 16.40 -7.63 -2.62
CA GLU A 5 15.13 -6.93 -2.47
C GLU A 5 14.44 -6.92 -3.84
N PRO A 6 13.16 -7.29 -3.95
CA PRO A 6 12.49 -7.24 -5.24
C PRO A 6 12.44 -5.80 -5.71
N THR A 7 12.93 -5.57 -6.91
CA THR A 7 12.70 -4.31 -7.60
C THR A 7 11.28 -4.35 -8.16
N TYR A 8 10.44 -3.43 -7.68
CA TYR A 8 9.14 -3.16 -8.29
C TYR A 8 9.32 -2.31 -9.54
N ASP A 9 8.69 -2.72 -10.64
CA ASP A 9 8.67 -1.95 -11.88
C ASP A 9 7.71 -0.74 -11.77
N SER A 10 7.67 0.08 -12.83
CA SER A 10 6.84 1.28 -12.86
C SER A 10 5.34 0.99 -12.76
N ARG A 11 4.88 -0.14 -13.30
CA ARG A 11 3.47 -0.56 -13.29
C ARG A 11 3.05 -1.04 -11.90
N GLU A 12 3.88 -1.87 -11.28
CA GLU A 12 3.69 -2.35 -9.90
C GLU A 12 3.62 -1.17 -8.91
N ARG A 13 4.52 -0.18 -9.06
CA ARG A 13 4.50 1.05 -8.26
C ARG A 13 3.26 1.89 -8.49
N ALA A 14 2.85 2.06 -9.75
CA ALA A 14 1.65 2.80 -10.09
C ALA A 14 0.40 2.15 -9.49
N LEU A 15 0.30 0.81 -9.53
CA LEU A 15 -0.80 0.05 -8.95
C LEU A 15 -0.90 0.25 -7.43
N MET A 16 0.22 0.17 -6.70
CA MET A 16 0.22 0.44 -5.25
C MET A 16 -0.26 1.86 -4.95
N LEU A 17 0.21 2.86 -5.70
CA LEU A 17 -0.22 4.25 -5.52
C LEU A 17 -1.69 4.47 -5.91
N GLU A 18 -2.22 3.72 -6.89
CA GLU A 18 -3.64 3.75 -7.26
C GLU A 18 -4.50 3.18 -6.13
N VAL A 19 -4.14 2.00 -5.61
CA VAL A 19 -4.84 1.36 -4.49
C VAL A 19 -4.85 2.28 -3.26
N ALA A 20 -3.70 2.87 -2.90
CA ALA A 20 -3.62 3.82 -1.79
C ALA A 20 -4.60 4.99 -1.97
N ARG A 21 -4.61 5.64 -3.14
CA ARG A 21 -5.53 6.76 -3.43
C ARG A 21 -6.99 6.34 -3.39
N ARG A 22 -7.33 5.19 -3.95
CA ARG A 22 -8.69 4.65 -3.94
C ARG A 22 -9.14 4.31 -2.53
N SER A 23 -8.24 3.79 -1.68
CA SER A 23 -8.54 3.49 -0.28
C SER A 23 -8.81 4.76 0.52
N ILE A 24 -8.01 5.80 0.34
CA ILE A 24 -8.26 7.12 0.95
C ILE A 24 -9.64 7.65 0.54
N ALA A 25 -9.95 7.66 -0.76
CA ALA A 25 -11.24 8.15 -1.26
C ALA A 25 -12.41 7.32 -0.70
N HIS A 26 -12.30 5.99 -0.75
CA HIS A 26 -13.30 5.08 -0.21
C HIS A 26 -13.52 5.29 1.29
N GLY A 27 -12.44 5.50 2.05
CA GLY A 27 -12.49 5.79 3.47
C GLY A 27 -13.13 7.12 3.81
N LEU A 28 -12.89 8.16 3.00
CA LEU A 28 -13.56 9.46 3.14
C LEU A 28 -15.08 9.35 2.89
N GLU A 29 -15.51 8.43 2.02
CA GLU A 29 -16.92 8.21 1.68
C GLU A 29 -17.63 7.24 2.63
N ARG A 30 -16.94 6.17 3.07
CA ARG A 30 -17.56 5.01 3.74
C ARG A 30 -17.05 4.75 5.15
N GLY A 31 -15.98 5.42 5.58
CA GLY A 31 -15.38 5.24 6.89
C GLY A 31 -14.63 3.91 7.08
N THR A 32 -14.27 3.22 6.00
CA THR A 32 -13.52 1.95 6.02
C THR A 32 -12.47 1.91 4.91
N PRO A 33 -11.40 1.10 5.03
CA PRO A 33 -10.43 0.94 3.95
C PRO A 33 -11.06 0.23 2.74
N LEU A 34 -10.48 0.45 1.56
CA LEU A 34 -10.83 -0.32 0.36
C LEU A 34 -10.42 -1.79 0.56
N ARG A 35 -11.39 -2.70 0.42
CA ARG A 35 -11.08 -4.14 0.33
C ARG A 35 -10.54 -4.47 -1.04
N VAL A 36 -9.35 -5.08 -1.08
CA VAL A 36 -8.71 -5.57 -2.30
C VAL A 36 -8.66 -7.09 -2.28
N ASP A 37 -8.76 -7.71 -3.44
CA ASP A 37 -8.47 -9.13 -3.63
C ASP A 37 -7.01 -9.26 -4.11
N PRO A 38 -6.06 -9.77 -3.30
CA PRO A 38 -4.66 -9.92 -3.71
C PRO A 38 -4.50 -10.73 -5.00
N ALA A 39 -5.36 -11.71 -5.27
CA ALA A 39 -5.27 -12.56 -6.46
C ALA A 39 -5.46 -11.76 -7.76
N ALA A 40 -6.04 -10.56 -7.71
CA ALA A 40 -6.20 -9.66 -8.85
C ALA A 40 -4.92 -8.85 -9.20
N PHE A 41 -3.84 -8.97 -8.42
CA PHE A 41 -2.61 -8.19 -8.57
C PHE A 41 -1.42 -9.05 -9.00
N PRO A 42 -0.33 -8.46 -9.54
CA PRO A 42 0.90 -9.19 -9.82
C PRO A 42 1.46 -9.91 -8.59
N GLU A 43 2.09 -11.08 -8.80
CA GLU A 43 2.61 -11.96 -7.74
C GLU A 43 3.47 -11.23 -6.69
N LYS A 44 4.31 -10.27 -7.12
CA LYS A 44 5.14 -9.49 -6.19
C LYS A 44 4.33 -8.68 -5.17
N LEU A 45 3.14 -8.22 -5.54
CA LEU A 45 2.24 -7.45 -4.65
C LEU A 45 1.40 -8.36 -3.74
N GLN A 46 1.33 -9.65 -4.06
CA GLN A 46 0.70 -10.68 -3.22
C GLN A 46 1.61 -11.16 -2.09
N ALA A 47 2.92 -10.89 -2.19
CA ALA A 47 3.87 -11.31 -1.16
C ALA A 47 3.63 -10.60 0.18
N ARG A 48 3.80 -11.34 1.29
CA ARG A 48 3.74 -10.76 2.64
C ARG A 48 4.94 -9.86 2.88
N ARG A 49 4.71 -8.56 3.04
CA ARG A 49 5.74 -7.52 3.21
C ARG A 49 5.24 -6.41 4.10
N ALA A 50 6.15 -5.83 4.87
CA ALA A 50 5.92 -4.59 5.61
C ALA A 50 5.98 -3.40 4.65
N CYS A 51 5.05 -2.46 4.76
CA CYS A 51 5.12 -1.19 4.06
C CYS A 51 4.68 0.00 4.93
N PHE A 52 4.99 1.19 4.43
CA PHE A 52 4.49 2.46 4.97
C PHE A 52 3.88 3.27 3.84
N VAL A 53 2.73 3.90 4.12
CA VAL A 53 2.09 4.87 3.23
C VAL A 53 2.29 6.26 3.82
N THR A 54 2.98 7.12 3.07
CA THR A 54 3.22 8.51 3.46
C THR A 54 2.39 9.45 2.60
N LEU A 55 1.62 10.32 3.26
CA LEU A 55 0.90 11.41 2.63
C LEU A 55 1.67 12.71 2.84
N ASN A 56 1.94 13.40 1.74
CA ASN A 56 2.55 14.73 1.74
C ASN A 56 1.58 15.74 1.13
N ARG A 57 1.49 16.92 1.74
CA ARG A 57 0.73 18.07 1.21
C ARG A 57 1.66 19.26 1.07
N ARG A 58 1.83 19.76 -0.16
CA ARG A 58 2.77 20.87 -0.47
C ARG A 58 4.19 20.60 0.04
N GLY A 59 4.68 19.37 -0.13
CA GLY A 59 6.01 18.96 0.30
C GLY A 59 6.16 18.71 1.81
N GLN A 60 5.09 18.91 2.60
CA GLN A 60 5.11 18.68 4.05
C GLN A 60 4.39 17.37 4.40
N LEU A 61 4.93 16.65 5.39
CA LEU A 61 4.32 15.45 5.92
C LEU A 61 2.92 15.76 6.47
N ARG A 62 1.92 15.01 5.99
CA ARG A 62 0.54 15.06 6.47
C ARG A 62 0.18 13.84 7.32
N GLY A 63 0.78 12.68 7.02
CA GLY A 63 0.58 11.44 7.75
C GLY A 63 1.50 10.34 7.22
N CYS A 64 1.87 9.39 8.07
CA CYS A 64 2.62 8.20 7.71
C CYS A 64 2.17 7.05 8.59
N ILE A 65 1.60 6.01 7.99
CA ILE A 65 1.11 4.82 8.68
C ILE A 65 1.69 3.58 7.99
N GLY A 66 2.00 2.55 8.76
CA GLY A 66 2.59 1.32 8.26
C GLY A 66 2.91 0.32 9.36
N HIS A 67 3.22 -0.90 8.94
CA HIS A 67 3.68 -1.95 9.82
C HIS A 67 5.20 -2.13 9.69
N LEU A 68 5.88 -2.41 10.80
CA LEU A 68 7.29 -2.80 10.80
C LEU A 68 7.48 -4.26 10.39
N GLU A 69 6.46 -5.08 10.60
CA GLU A 69 6.48 -6.52 10.33
C GLU A 69 5.49 -6.89 9.22
N PRO A 70 5.78 -7.94 8.41
CA PRO A 70 4.93 -8.37 7.29
C PRO A 70 3.69 -9.15 7.78
N VAL A 71 2.70 -8.43 8.28
CA VAL A 71 1.46 -9.00 8.86
C VAL A 71 0.46 -9.49 7.81
N GLN A 72 0.48 -8.94 6.59
CA GLN A 72 -0.42 -9.29 5.48
C GLN A 72 0.26 -9.11 4.12
N THR A 73 -0.47 -9.33 3.01
CA THR A 73 0.08 -9.11 1.67
C THR A 73 0.36 -7.62 1.45
N LEU A 74 1.37 -7.30 0.63
CA LEU A 74 1.75 -5.91 0.38
C LEU A 74 0.57 -5.05 -0.09
N ILE A 75 -0.27 -5.57 -0.99
CA ILE A 75 -1.36 -4.78 -1.54
C ILE A 75 -2.51 -4.52 -0.55
N GLU A 76 -2.79 -5.47 0.35
CA GLU A 76 -3.71 -5.27 1.47
C GLU A 76 -3.14 -4.23 2.43
N ASP A 77 -1.85 -4.35 2.78
CA ASP A 77 -1.17 -3.43 3.70
C ASP A 77 -1.17 -1.99 3.16
N VAL A 78 -0.95 -1.81 1.85
CA VAL A 78 -1.07 -0.50 1.19
C VAL A 78 -2.49 0.06 1.29
N ALA A 79 -3.52 -0.76 1.09
CA ALA A 79 -4.90 -0.30 1.15
C ALA A 79 -5.29 0.14 2.57
N GLU A 80 -4.97 -0.67 3.57
CA GLU A 80 -5.32 -0.39 4.97
C GLU A 80 -4.55 0.81 5.53
N ASN A 81 -3.22 0.86 5.34
CA ASN A 81 -2.40 1.95 5.84
C ASN A 81 -2.65 3.28 5.13
N ALA A 82 -3.16 3.26 3.90
CA ALA A 82 -3.53 4.50 3.21
C ALA A 82 -4.80 5.14 3.80
N PHE A 83 -5.71 4.34 4.35
CA PHE A 83 -6.96 4.83 4.93
C PHE A 83 -6.77 5.38 6.36
N ALA A 84 -5.95 4.70 7.17
CA ALA A 84 -5.74 4.98 8.59
C ALA A 84 -5.26 6.41 8.88
#